data_AF-A0A2S0WKL7-F1
#
_entry.id   AF-A0A2S0WKL7-F1
#
_cell.length_a   1.000
_cell.length_b   1.000
_cell.length_c   1.000
_cell.angle_alpha   90.00
_cell.angle_beta   90.00
_cell.angle_gamma   90.00
#
_symmetry.space_group_name_H-M   'P 1'
#
loop_
_entity.id
_entity.type
_entity.pdbx_description
1 polymer ?
#
loop_
_entity_poly.entity_id
_entity_poly.type
_entity_poly.pdbx_seq_one_letter_code
_entity_poly.pdbx_strand_id
1 'polypeptide(L)'
;MLARSWSASSTSEGRRRVSSKAFDTGSTTMRTSVRAAIALVTTGLAASLLAAPATAAGEVIVPGTPTVTGRAQYEGTLTAVPGTWAPSGVVLSYQWLRDGTPVGTSSPANVTRRLSSTNDIGRTYAVRVTAALTGADPASATSAATRPVAKGTITNTVRPTVTGSSKYGRRLTGSPGSWSRSASYGYRWLRNDRPISGATGRHYTVGPSDVGAKIRFRVTARRAGYSTVTARSTARTGKHVRSVRKVVTYRVATRGSIKASLSTFKRQAQETYDDPRGWRAMGVRFKRVSKGGDFTLVLSQASKVPSFSSACSTTYSCRVGRNVIINQTRWLKASPAWKARKGSVRSYRHLVVNHETGHWFGRGHATCGGRGQAAPVMQQQSKGLAGCRINPWPKKSELHAPRYGW
;
A
#
# COMPACT_ATOMS: atom_id res chain seq x y z
N MET A 1 46.21 -37.01 -24.02
CA MET A 1 46.59 -35.65 -24.44
C MET A 1 46.67 -34.79 -23.18
N LEU A 2 47.80 -34.75 -22.46
CA LEU A 2 48.87 -33.74 -22.60
C LEU A 2 48.33 -32.30 -22.58
N ALA A 3 48.84 -31.32 -21.84
CA ALA A 3 49.59 -31.16 -20.59
C ALA A 3 49.91 -29.65 -20.51
N ARG A 4 49.99 -29.09 -19.29
CA ARG A 4 50.87 -27.98 -18.85
C ARG A 4 50.64 -26.59 -19.49
N SER A 5 50.20 -25.59 -18.71
CA SER A 5 51.01 -24.69 -17.85
C SER A 5 52.20 -24.04 -18.57
N TRP A 6 52.37 -22.71 -18.41
CA TRP A 6 53.60 -22.05 -17.98
C TRP A 6 53.40 -20.53 -17.80
N SER A 7 53.90 -20.03 -16.68
CA SER A 7 54.16 -18.62 -16.39
C SER A 7 55.63 -18.28 -16.63
N ALA A 8 55.95 -17.04 -16.98
CA ALA A 8 57.19 -16.31 -16.66
C ALA A 8 57.00 -14.84 -17.12
N SER A 9 57.23 -13.77 -16.34
CA SER A 9 58.53 -13.25 -15.82
C SER A 9 59.50 -12.91 -16.97
N SER A 10 60.19 -11.77 -17.10
CA SER A 10 60.51 -10.60 -16.27
C SER A 10 61.30 -9.58 -17.13
N THR A 11 61.55 -8.36 -16.60
CA THR A 11 62.72 -7.45 -16.86
C THR A 11 62.88 -6.83 -18.27
N SER A 12 63.33 -5.59 -18.50
CA SER A 12 64.15 -4.62 -17.75
C SER A 12 64.06 -3.18 -18.32
N GLU A 13 64.52 -2.23 -17.50
CA GLU A 13 64.76 -0.80 -17.71
C GLU A 13 65.33 -0.29 -19.04
N GLY A 14 64.96 0.97 -19.35
CA GLY A 14 65.68 1.86 -20.27
C GLY A 14 65.31 3.33 -19.99
N ARG A 15 66.11 4.00 -19.15
CA ARG A 15 65.99 5.43 -18.79
C ARG A 15 67.03 6.22 -19.59
N ARG A 16 66.67 7.35 -20.21
CA ARG A 16 67.57 8.52 -20.36
C ARG A 16 66.83 9.80 -20.75
N ARG A 17 67.02 10.82 -19.92
CA ARG A 17 66.81 12.25 -20.19
C ARG A 17 67.93 12.77 -21.09
N VAL A 18 67.64 13.80 -21.89
CA VAL A 18 68.58 14.92 -22.13
C VAL A 18 67.80 16.23 -22.12
N SER A 19 68.42 17.23 -21.53
CA SER A 19 68.00 18.60 -21.26
C SER A 19 69.02 19.55 -21.90
N SER A 20 68.61 20.75 -22.33
CA SER A 20 69.34 22.05 -22.28
C SER A 20 68.78 23.03 -23.34
N LYS A 21 68.26 24.20 -22.95
CA LYS A 21 68.90 25.54 -22.85
C LYS A 21 69.31 26.11 -24.22
N ALA A 22 68.61 27.13 -24.74
CA ALA A 22 68.79 28.58 -24.53
C ALA A 22 69.96 29.16 -25.35
N PHE A 23 69.71 30.23 -26.13
CA PHE A 23 70.58 31.42 -26.18
C PHE A 23 69.89 32.59 -26.92
N ASP A 24 70.02 33.76 -26.31
CA ASP A 24 69.63 35.10 -26.72
C ASP A 24 70.84 35.82 -27.37
N THR A 25 70.64 37.07 -27.80
CA THR A 25 71.57 38.09 -28.36
C THR A 25 71.64 38.08 -29.90
N GLY A 26 71.53 39.18 -30.64
CA GLY A 26 71.57 40.62 -30.35
C GLY A 26 72.36 41.32 -31.47
N SER A 27 72.16 42.64 -31.66
CA SER A 27 73.03 43.58 -32.42
C SER A 27 72.86 43.64 -33.96
N THR A 28 73.03 44.73 -34.71
CA THR A 28 73.11 46.21 -34.56
C THR A 28 73.29 46.77 -36.00
N THR A 29 72.56 47.84 -36.33
CA THR A 29 72.84 48.98 -37.25
C THR A 29 73.69 48.84 -38.54
N MET A 30 73.21 49.45 -39.63
CA MET A 30 74.07 50.22 -40.57
C MET A 30 73.34 51.45 -41.15
N ARG A 31 74.04 52.59 -41.13
CA ARG A 31 73.75 53.89 -41.80
C ARG A 31 74.25 53.80 -43.27
N THR A 32 73.93 54.65 -44.26
CA THR A 32 74.03 56.12 -44.38
C THR A 32 73.53 56.60 -45.78
N SER A 33 72.76 57.72 -45.83
CA SER A 33 72.88 58.94 -46.69
C SER A 33 72.79 58.85 -48.25
N VAL A 34 72.30 59.78 -49.10
CA VAL A 34 71.82 61.20 -49.11
C VAL A 34 70.94 61.39 -50.38
N ARG A 35 69.89 62.25 -50.36
CA ARG A 35 69.72 63.44 -51.24
C ARG A 35 68.32 64.04 -51.14
N ALA A 36 68.32 65.35 -50.91
CA ALA A 36 67.17 66.24 -50.84
C ALA A 36 66.69 66.64 -52.24
N ALA A 37 65.38 66.88 -52.36
CA ALA A 37 64.81 67.79 -53.35
C ALA A 37 63.68 68.58 -52.68
N ILE A 38 63.84 69.89 -52.66
CA ILE A 38 62.89 70.89 -52.19
C ILE A 38 61.97 71.22 -53.37
N ALA A 39 60.66 71.17 -53.18
CA ALA A 39 59.70 71.92 -54.00
C ALA A 39 58.57 72.43 -53.10
N LEU A 40 58.53 73.75 -52.92
CA LEU A 40 57.44 74.50 -52.31
C LEU A 40 56.19 74.37 -53.19
N VAL A 41 55.07 73.92 -52.62
CA VAL A 41 53.73 74.25 -53.14
C VAL A 41 52.87 74.70 -51.97
N THR A 42 52.51 75.99 -52.02
CA THR A 42 51.55 76.67 -51.16
C THR A 42 50.14 76.10 -51.37
N THR A 43 49.54 75.50 -50.33
CA THR A 43 48.08 75.28 -50.27
C THR A 43 47.59 75.42 -48.82
N GLY A 44 46.46 76.10 -48.66
CA GLY A 44 46.00 76.68 -47.40
C GLY A 44 45.60 75.69 -46.31
N LEU A 45 45.55 76.22 -45.08
CA LEU A 45 44.84 75.58 -43.97
C LEU A 45 43.37 75.38 -44.36
N ALA A 46 43.00 74.18 -44.78
CA ALA A 46 41.67 73.67 -44.53
C ALA A 46 41.69 73.08 -43.12
N ALA A 47 41.03 73.75 -42.17
CA ALA A 47 40.66 73.13 -40.92
C ALA A 47 39.67 72.00 -41.24
N SER A 48 40.18 70.79 -41.42
CA SER A 48 39.35 69.59 -41.45
C SER A 48 38.74 69.42 -40.05
N LEU A 49 37.52 69.92 -39.86
CA LEU A 49 36.65 69.41 -38.81
C LEU A 49 36.40 67.93 -39.12
N LEU A 50 37.17 67.05 -38.49
CA LEU A 50 36.73 65.68 -38.28
C LEU A 50 35.50 65.77 -37.37
N ALA A 51 34.31 65.80 -37.97
CA ALA A 51 33.10 65.46 -37.25
C ALA A 51 33.31 64.06 -36.67
N ALA A 52 33.39 63.94 -35.35
CA ALA A 52 33.26 62.65 -34.69
C ALA A 52 31.99 61.99 -35.25
N PRO A 53 32.00 60.68 -35.60
CA PRO A 53 30.77 60.02 -35.99
C PRO A 53 29.77 60.26 -34.85
N ALA A 54 28.67 60.94 -35.16
CA ALA A 54 27.56 61.02 -34.22
C ALA A 54 27.15 59.57 -33.97
N THR A 55 27.49 59.05 -32.79
CA THR A 55 27.00 57.76 -32.33
C THR A 55 25.49 57.92 -32.27
N ALA A 56 24.78 57.44 -33.29
CA ALA A 56 23.33 57.34 -33.22
C ALA A 56 23.06 56.55 -31.94
N ALA A 57 22.37 57.17 -30.98
CA ALA A 57 21.97 56.47 -29.76
C ALA A 57 21.16 55.26 -30.21
N GLY A 58 21.69 54.06 -29.99
CA GLY A 58 21.03 52.82 -30.39
C GLY A 58 19.60 52.80 -29.86
N GLU A 59 18.67 52.32 -30.67
CA GLU A 59 17.26 52.27 -30.30
C GLU A 59 17.07 51.42 -29.03
N VAL A 60 16.42 51.99 -28.00
CA VAL A 60 16.28 51.32 -26.70
C VAL A 60 15.02 50.46 -26.71
N ILE A 61 15.17 49.15 -26.51
CA ILE A 61 14.03 48.24 -26.38
C ILE A 61 13.43 48.36 -24.98
N VAL A 62 12.16 48.77 -24.90
CA VAL A 62 11.38 48.78 -23.67
C VAL A 62 10.82 47.38 -23.42
N PRO A 63 11.20 46.70 -22.32
CA PRO A 63 10.80 45.34 -22.08
C PRO A 63 9.31 45.21 -21.75
N GLY A 64 8.68 44.16 -22.27
CA GLY A 64 7.33 43.80 -21.87
C GLY A 64 7.25 43.20 -20.47
N THR A 65 6.03 42.86 -20.05
CA THR A 65 5.76 42.11 -18.81
C THR A 65 5.24 40.71 -19.16
N PRO A 66 6.13 39.72 -19.33
CA PRO A 66 5.71 38.38 -19.70
C PRO A 66 4.90 37.70 -18.60
N THR A 67 3.91 36.90 -18.99
CA THR A 67 3.17 36.03 -18.09
C THR A 67 3.13 34.60 -18.63
N VAL A 68 2.80 33.65 -17.76
CA VAL A 68 2.62 32.24 -18.14
C VAL A 68 1.17 31.85 -17.89
N THR A 69 0.50 31.32 -18.92
CA THR A 69 -0.85 30.76 -18.83
C THR A 69 -0.82 29.25 -18.97
N GLY A 70 -1.96 28.59 -18.72
CA GLY A 70 -2.10 27.14 -18.79
C GLY A 70 -2.07 26.44 -17.42
N ARG A 71 -2.08 25.11 -17.43
CA ARG A 71 -2.17 24.29 -16.21
C ARG A 71 -0.78 23.80 -15.78
N ALA A 72 -0.31 24.28 -14.63
CA ALA A 72 0.86 23.73 -13.93
C ALA A 72 0.50 22.37 -13.30
N GLN A 73 0.33 21.36 -14.16
CA GLN A 73 0.00 19.98 -13.78
C GLN A 73 0.74 19.02 -14.72
N TYR A 74 1.12 17.84 -14.23
CA TYR A 74 1.70 16.77 -15.05
C TYR A 74 0.82 16.45 -16.27
N GLU A 75 1.47 16.29 -17.43
CA GLU A 75 0.90 16.22 -18.79
C GLU A 75 0.19 17.51 -19.28
N GLY A 76 0.17 18.58 -18.48
CA GLY A 76 -0.31 19.90 -18.87
C GLY A 76 0.66 20.65 -19.79
N THR A 77 0.18 21.78 -20.32
CA THR A 77 0.96 22.69 -21.17
C THR A 77 0.91 24.08 -20.57
N LEU A 78 2.08 24.71 -20.46
CA LEU A 78 2.23 26.14 -20.17
C LEU A 78 2.43 26.90 -21.48
N THR A 79 1.90 28.12 -21.54
CA THR A 79 2.01 29.00 -22.71
C THR A 79 2.58 30.34 -22.27
N ALA A 80 3.62 30.79 -22.97
CA ALA A 80 4.21 32.10 -22.76
C ALA A 80 3.32 33.18 -23.38
N VAL A 81 3.06 34.25 -22.63
CA VAL A 81 2.42 35.45 -23.11
C VAL A 81 3.44 36.58 -22.98
N PRO A 82 3.99 37.12 -24.09
CA PRO A 82 5.16 37.99 -24.03
C PRO A 82 4.90 39.39 -23.45
N GLY A 83 3.64 39.84 -23.40
CA GLY A 83 3.30 41.24 -23.12
C GLY A 83 3.61 42.15 -24.29
N THR A 84 3.58 43.47 -24.06
CA THR A 84 3.84 44.49 -25.08
C THR A 84 5.31 44.92 -25.05
N TRP A 85 5.95 44.98 -26.22
CA TRP A 85 7.34 45.41 -26.39
C TRP A 85 7.40 46.61 -27.33
N ALA A 86 8.29 47.56 -27.05
CA ALA A 86 8.53 48.71 -27.91
C ALA A 86 10.03 48.81 -28.25
N PRO A 87 10.41 49.28 -29.44
CA PRO A 87 9.55 49.63 -30.58
C PRO A 87 8.85 48.40 -31.19
N SER A 88 7.87 48.61 -32.07
CA SER A 88 7.28 47.51 -32.86
C SER A 88 8.30 46.92 -33.83
N GLY A 89 8.20 45.63 -34.15
CA GLY A 89 9.11 44.96 -35.09
C GLY A 89 10.24 44.16 -34.43
N VAL A 90 10.29 44.12 -33.08
CA VAL A 90 11.20 43.24 -32.35
C VAL A 90 10.94 41.76 -32.66
N VAL A 91 12.00 40.98 -32.75
CA VAL A 91 11.94 39.52 -32.84
C VAL A 91 12.06 38.93 -31.42
N LEU A 92 11.05 38.17 -31.01
CA LEU A 92 11.00 37.56 -29.69
C LEU A 92 11.56 36.13 -29.69
N SER A 93 12.35 35.80 -28.67
CA SER A 93 12.76 34.43 -28.35
C SER A 93 12.34 34.07 -26.92
N TYR A 94 12.01 32.79 -26.72
CA TYR A 94 11.46 32.30 -25.47
C TYR A 94 12.39 31.25 -24.86
N GLN A 95 12.80 31.46 -23.62
CA GLN A 95 13.58 30.52 -22.83
C GLN A 95 12.80 30.17 -21.56
N TRP A 96 12.35 28.91 -21.45
CA TRP A 96 11.74 28.42 -20.23
C TRP A 96 12.79 28.24 -19.13
N LEU A 97 12.39 28.56 -17.91
CA LEU A 97 13.15 28.39 -16.68
C LEU A 97 12.41 27.40 -15.78
N ARG A 98 13.10 26.39 -15.24
CA ARG A 98 12.62 25.49 -14.19
C ARG A 98 13.36 25.82 -12.91
N ASP A 99 12.63 26.24 -11.88
CA ASP A 99 13.21 26.69 -10.60
C ASP A 99 14.30 27.76 -10.80
N GLY A 100 14.08 28.68 -11.74
CA GLY A 100 15.03 29.75 -12.10
C GLY A 100 16.10 29.36 -13.13
N THR A 101 16.33 28.08 -13.38
CA THR A 101 17.39 27.60 -14.29
C THR A 101 16.86 27.34 -15.71
N PRO A 102 17.57 27.77 -16.77
CA PRO A 102 17.17 27.50 -18.15
C PRO A 102 16.96 26.01 -18.46
N VAL A 103 15.89 25.72 -19.19
CA VAL A 103 15.54 24.37 -19.64
C VAL A 103 15.08 24.36 -21.09
N GLY A 104 15.76 23.59 -21.93
CA GLY A 104 15.58 23.65 -23.39
C GLY A 104 16.31 24.85 -24.00
N THR A 105 16.08 25.12 -25.28
CA THR A 105 16.75 26.20 -26.02
C THR A 105 15.94 27.49 -26.03
N SER A 106 16.62 28.63 -26.15
CA SER A 106 15.97 29.90 -26.44
C SER A 106 15.64 29.94 -27.93
N SER A 107 14.36 30.11 -28.28
CA SER A 107 13.91 30.13 -29.68
C SER A 107 12.58 30.85 -29.83
N PRO A 108 12.31 31.53 -30.96
CA PRO A 108 10.98 32.05 -31.28
C PRO A 108 9.87 31.00 -31.25
N ALA A 109 10.19 29.73 -31.54
CA ALA A 109 9.22 28.64 -31.56
C ALA A 109 8.87 28.11 -30.15
N ASN A 110 9.63 28.45 -29.11
CA ASN A 110 9.49 27.85 -27.77
C ASN A 110 8.39 28.51 -26.92
N VAL A 111 7.28 28.89 -27.55
CA VAL A 111 6.14 29.59 -26.94
C VAL A 111 5.33 28.72 -25.97
N THR A 112 5.50 27.39 -26.00
CA THR A 112 4.81 26.46 -25.09
C THR A 112 5.77 25.47 -24.43
N ARG A 113 5.38 24.98 -23.25
CA ARG A 113 6.12 23.97 -22.51
C ARG A 113 5.19 22.87 -21.99
N ARG A 114 5.35 21.66 -22.54
CA ARG A 114 4.70 20.44 -22.04
C ARG A 114 5.39 19.96 -20.76
N LEU A 115 4.60 19.64 -19.75
CA LEU A 115 5.06 19.12 -18.45
C LEU A 115 4.95 17.59 -18.40
N SER A 116 5.70 16.90 -19.27
CA SER A 116 5.58 15.45 -19.50
C SER A 116 6.51 14.58 -18.64
N SER A 117 7.43 15.16 -17.87
CA SER A 117 8.37 14.42 -17.02
C SER A 117 7.91 14.41 -15.56
N THR A 118 8.06 13.28 -14.86
CA THR A 118 7.74 13.22 -13.42
C THR A 118 8.64 14.14 -12.60
N ASN A 119 9.80 14.54 -13.13
CA ASN A 119 10.70 15.51 -12.52
C ASN A 119 10.17 16.95 -12.58
N ASP A 120 9.10 17.19 -13.35
CA ASP A 120 8.41 18.48 -13.37
C ASP A 120 7.60 18.70 -12.09
N ILE A 121 7.13 17.62 -11.45
CA ILE A 121 6.20 17.68 -10.32
C ILE A 121 6.88 18.35 -9.12
N GLY A 122 6.17 19.34 -8.54
CA GLY A 122 6.65 20.16 -7.44
C GLY A 122 7.61 21.27 -7.87
N ARG A 123 8.01 21.34 -9.15
CA ARG A 123 8.86 22.42 -9.67
C ARG A 123 8.01 23.59 -10.13
N THR A 124 8.63 24.77 -10.16
CA THR A 124 8.02 26.00 -10.69
C THR A 124 8.61 26.32 -12.06
N TYR A 125 7.84 27.04 -12.87
CA TYR A 125 8.25 27.43 -14.20
C TYR A 125 8.06 28.93 -14.43
N ALA A 126 9.02 29.56 -15.08
CA ALA A 126 8.89 30.92 -15.62
C ALA A 126 9.35 30.93 -17.07
N VAL A 127 9.04 31.99 -17.81
CA VAL A 127 9.58 32.22 -19.15
C VAL A 127 10.38 33.52 -19.16
N ARG A 128 11.61 33.46 -19.65
CA ARG A 128 12.39 34.62 -20.04
C ARG A 128 12.11 34.88 -21.51
N VAL A 129 11.67 36.09 -21.83
CA VAL A 129 11.44 36.56 -23.19
C VAL A 129 12.54 37.57 -23.50
N THR A 130 13.25 37.34 -24.60
CA THR A 130 14.29 38.26 -25.10
C THR A 130 13.84 38.82 -26.44
N ALA A 131 13.82 40.14 -26.53
CA ALA A 131 13.55 40.90 -27.75
C ALA A 131 14.87 41.35 -28.37
N ALA A 132 14.99 41.17 -29.69
CA ALA A 132 16.11 41.66 -30.47
C ALA A 132 15.59 42.52 -31.63
N LEU A 133 16.34 43.58 -31.94
CA LEU A 133 16.10 44.47 -33.07
C LEU A 133 17.46 44.88 -33.66
N THR A 134 17.58 44.90 -34.98
CA THR A 134 18.84 45.26 -35.65
C THR A 134 19.25 46.67 -35.26
N GLY A 135 20.49 46.83 -34.76
CA GLY A 135 21.00 48.14 -34.31
C GLY A 135 20.62 48.52 -32.88
N ALA A 136 19.92 47.65 -32.14
CA ALA A 136 19.59 47.82 -30.73
C ALA A 136 20.21 46.71 -29.86
N ASP A 137 20.58 47.04 -28.62
CA ASP A 137 20.96 46.03 -27.63
C ASP A 137 19.74 45.18 -27.24
N PRO A 138 19.84 43.84 -27.19
CA PRO A 138 18.72 42.99 -26.79
C PRO A 138 18.26 43.25 -25.36
N ALA A 139 16.95 43.34 -25.15
CA ALA A 139 16.34 43.44 -23.83
C ALA A 139 15.64 42.13 -23.44
N SER A 140 15.65 41.80 -22.15
CA SER A 140 14.94 40.61 -21.64
C SER A 140 14.10 40.90 -20.42
N ALA A 141 12.96 40.21 -20.32
CA ALA A 141 12.08 40.22 -19.17
C ALA A 141 11.73 38.78 -18.78
N THR A 142 11.55 38.53 -17.49
CA THR A 142 11.18 37.20 -16.98
C THR A 142 9.83 37.27 -16.29
N SER A 143 8.94 36.33 -16.62
CA SER A 143 7.64 36.23 -15.96
C SER A 143 7.77 35.88 -14.48
N ALA A 144 6.71 36.14 -13.70
CA ALA A 144 6.56 35.46 -12.41
C ALA A 144 6.55 33.93 -12.60
N ALA A 145 7.02 33.20 -11.59
CA ALA A 145 6.99 31.75 -11.60
C ALA A 145 5.55 31.22 -11.42
N THR A 146 5.22 30.12 -12.10
CA THR A 146 3.98 29.39 -11.90
C THR A 146 3.92 28.78 -10.50
N ARG A 147 2.71 28.38 -10.08
CA ARG A 147 2.57 27.48 -8.93
C ARG A 147 3.32 26.16 -9.19
N PRO A 148 3.81 25.48 -8.14
CA PRO A 148 4.43 24.17 -8.28
C PRO A 148 3.56 23.21 -9.08
N VAL A 149 4.16 22.51 -10.04
CA VAL A 149 3.44 21.58 -10.92
C VAL A 149 2.80 20.46 -10.10
N ALA A 150 1.48 20.36 -10.15
CA ALA A 150 0.72 19.33 -9.46
C ALA A 150 0.81 17.97 -10.17
N LYS A 151 0.54 16.89 -9.42
CA LYS A 151 0.34 15.56 -10.02
C LYS A 151 -0.92 15.53 -10.88
N GLY A 152 -0.92 14.68 -11.90
CA GLY A 152 -2.12 14.33 -12.66
C GLY A 152 -3.16 13.62 -11.79
N THR A 153 -4.41 13.60 -12.23
CA THR A 153 -5.51 12.92 -11.52
C THR A 153 -6.00 11.69 -12.28
N ILE A 154 -6.35 10.64 -11.54
CA ILE A 154 -7.04 9.46 -12.05
C ILE A 154 -8.39 9.41 -11.34
N THR A 155 -9.46 9.13 -12.08
CA THR A 155 -10.81 9.03 -11.54
C THR A 155 -11.36 7.64 -11.79
N ASN A 156 -12.07 7.09 -10.81
CA ASN A 156 -12.82 5.85 -10.98
C ASN A 156 -14.12 6.17 -11.73
N THR A 157 -14.29 5.61 -12.92
CA THR A 157 -15.46 5.87 -13.78
C THR A 157 -16.52 4.79 -13.64
N VAL A 158 -16.12 3.56 -13.33
CA VAL A 158 -17.03 2.47 -12.98
C VAL A 158 -16.59 1.87 -11.66
N ARG A 159 -17.52 1.80 -10.71
CA ARG A 159 -17.27 1.31 -9.35
C ARG A 159 -16.73 -0.13 -9.37
N PRO A 160 -15.77 -0.49 -8.49
CA PRO A 160 -15.40 -1.88 -8.26
C PRO A 160 -16.62 -2.74 -7.83
N THR A 161 -16.65 -4.00 -8.23
CA THR A 161 -17.74 -4.93 -7.90
C THR A 161 -17.24 -6.21 -7.25
N VAL A 162 -18.15 -6.93 -6.58
CA VAL A 162 -17.87 -8.22 -5.92
C VAL A 162 -18.90 -9.26 -6.33
N THR A 163 -18.47 -10.29 -7.04
CA THR A 163 -19.31 -11.44 -7.44
C THR A 163 -19.05 -12.67 -6.55
N GLY A 164 -19.86 -13.72 -6.73
CA GLY A 164 -19.81 -14.95 -5.94
C GLY A 164 -20.81 -14.99 -4.77
N SER A 165 -20.79 -16.05 -3.98
CA SER A 165 -21.68 -16.22 -2.82
C SER A 165 -21.00 -15.69 -1.57
N SER A 166 -21.58 -14.70 -0.88
CA SER A 166 -21.06 -14.17 0.40
C SER A 166 -21.36 -15.09 1.57
N LYS A 167 -21.25 -16.41 1.39
CA LYS A 167 -21.48 -17.42 2.43
C LYS A 167 -20.14 -17.95 2.95
N TYR A 168 -20.06 -18.28 4.24
CA TYR A 168 -18.88 -18.89 4.86
C TYR A 168 -18.29 -20.03 4.02
N GLY A 169 -16.97 -20.00 3.82
CA GLY A 169 -16.22 -20.97 3.03
C GLY A 169 -16.35 -20.82 1.51
N ARG A 170 -17.16 -19.87 1.00
CA ARG A 170 -17.29 -19.60 -0.43
C ARG A 170 -16.35 -18.48 -0.87
N ARG A 171 -15.92 -18.56 -2.14
CA ARG A 171 -15.03 -17.60 -2.77
C ARG A 171 -15.82 -16.42 -3.34
N LEU A 172 -15.33 -15.22 -3.06
CA LEU A 172 -15.71 -13.96 -3.68
C LEU A 172 -14.65 -13.54 -4.69
N THR A 173 -15.07 -12.85 -5.75
CA THR A 173 -14.18 -12.30 -6.78
C THR A 173 -14.42 -10.80 -6.89
N GLY A 174 -13.35 -10.02 -6.74
CA GLY A 174 -13.32 -8.58 -6.90
C GLY A 174 -12.93 -8.19 -8.33
N SER A 175 -13.73 -7.31 -8.92
CA SER A 175 -13.42 -6.65 -10.18
C SER A 175 -13.01 -5.19 -9.93
N PRO A 176 -11.93 -4.70 -10.56
CA PRO A 176 -11.37 -3.38 -10.26
C PRO A 176 -12.23 -2.19 -10.69
N GLY A 177 -13.26 -2.44 -11.51
CA GLY A 177 -14.00 -1.38 -12.17
C GLY A 177 -13.19 -0.76 -13.32
N SER A 178 -13.61 0.42 -13.76
CA SER A 178 -12.97 1.19 -14.84
C SER A 178 -12.45 2.52 -14.31
N TRP A 179 -11.40 3.01 -14.94
CA TRP A 179 -10.66 4.20 -14.52
C TRP A 179 -10.39 5.07 -15.75
N SER A 180 -10.32 6.40 -15.56
CA SER A 180 -10.14 7.35 -16.66
C SER A 180 -8.78 7.27 -17.35
N ARG A 181 -7.82 6.56 -16.75
CA ARG A 181 -6.47 6.32 -17.29
C ARG A 181 -6.05 4.90 -16.92
N SER A 182 -5.17 4.30 -17.74
CA SER A 182 -4.52 3.03 -17.42
C SER A 182 -3.64 3.19 -16.17
N ALA A 183 -3.71 2.21 -15.27
CA ALA A 183 -3.01 2.25 -13.99
C ALA A 183 -2.71 0.84 -13.51
N SER A 184 -1.71 0.70 -12.64
CA SER A 184 -1.52 -0.53 -11.87
C SER A 184 -2.45 -0.53 -10.66
N TYR A 185 -2.92 -1.71 -10.25
CA TYR A 185 -3.89 -1.85 -9.18
C TYR A 185 -3.33 -2.66 -8.00
N GLY A 186 -3.46 -2.11 -6.80
CA GLY A 186 -3.37 -2.87 -5.56
C GLY A 186 -4.76 -3.21 -5.02
N TYR A 187 -4.93 -4.39 -4.45
CA TYR A 187 -6.21 -4.84 -3.91
C TYR A 187 -6.17 -5.06 -2.40
N ARG A 188 -7.33 -4.90 -1.76
CA ARG A 188 -7.52 -5.25 -0.35
C ARG A 188 -8.98 -5.59 -0.08
N TRP A 189 -9.22 -6.70 0.60
CA TRP A 189 -10.53 -6.99 1.19
C TRP A 189 -10.66 -6.35 2.56
N LEU A 190 -11.85 -5.85 2.85
CA LEU A 190 -12.21 -5.17 4.08
C LEU A 190 -13.34 -5.90 4.80
N ARG A 191 -13.27 -5.97 6.12
CA ARG A 191 -14.33 -6.42 7.03
C ARG A 191 -14.75 -5.26 7.90
N ASN A 192 -16.00 -4.83 7.83
CA ASN A 192 -16.51 -3.65 8.51
C ASN A 192 -15.57 -2.44 8.28
N ASP A 193 -15.22 -2.22 7.01
CA ASP A 193 -14.32 -1.18 6.52
C ASP A 193 -12.86 -1.23 7.02
N ARG A 194 -12.49 -2.25 7.82
CA ARG A 194 -11.11 -2.50 8.25
C ARG A 194 -10.39 -3.49 7.34
N PRO A 195 -9.11 -3.29 7.00
CA PRO A 195 -8.34 -4.24 6.19
C PRO A 195 -8.28 -5.64 6.79
N ILE A 196 -8.53 -6.65 5.97
CA ILE A 196 -8.29 -8.05 6.31
C ILE A 196 -6.83 -8.36 6.01
N SER A 197 -6.09 -8.82 7.03
CA SER A 197 -4.67 -9.19 6.89
C SER A 197 -4.50 -10.28 5.83
N GLY A 198 -3.45 -10.18 5.01
CA GLY A 198 -3.16 -11.10 3.90
C GLY A 198 -4.12 -11.08 2.70
N ALA A 199 -5.30 -10.45 2.80
CA ALA A 199 -6.31 -10.47 1.74
C ALA A 199 -6.06 -9.39 0.67
N THR A 200 -4.95 -9.52 -0.08
CA THR A 200 -4.48 -8.56 -1.11
C THR A 200 -4.76 -8.99 -2.54
N GLY A 201 -5.34 -10.17 -2.76
CA GLY A 201 -5.69 -10.67 -4.08
C GLY A 201 -7.08 -10.24 -4.56
N ARG A 202 -7.38 -10.53 -5.83
CA ARG A 202 -8.74 -10.38 -6.40
C ARG A 202 -9.73 -11.40 -5.86
N HIS A 203 -9.26 -12.50 -5.29
CA HIS A 203 -10.11 -13.54 -4.73
C HIS A 203 -10.04 -13.54 -3.21
N TYR A 204 -11.16 -13.83 -2.57
CA TYR A 204 -11.25 -13.94 -1.11
C TYR A 204 -12.25 -15.01 -0.71
N THR A 205 -11.81 -15.95 0.14
CA THR A 205 -12.72 -16.93 0.74
C THR A 205 -13.28 -16.36 2.03
N VAL A 206 -14.61 -16.32 2.15
CA VAL A 206 -15.30 -15.84 3.33
C VAL A 206 -14.92 -16.70 4.54
N GLY A 207 -14.18 -16.10 5.48
CA GLY A 207 -13.74 -16.70 6.72
C GLY A 207 -14.82 -16.70 7.82
N PRO A 208 -14.53 -17.31 8.97
CA PRO A 208 -15.52 -17.45 10.03
C PRO A 208 -15.94 -16.10 10.64
N SER A 209 -14.99 -15.19 10.84
CA SER A 209 -15.23 -13.85 11.39
C SER A 209 -15.95 -12.89 10.43
N ASP A 210 -16.21 -13.32 9.19
CA ASP A 210 -16.96 -12.52 8.21
C ASP A 210 -18.47 -12.71 8.31
N VAL A 211 -18.93 -13.78 8.98
CA VAL A 211 -20.36 -14.06 9.12
C VAL A 211 -21.00 -12.96 9.97
N GLY A 212 -22.00 -12.29 9.41
CA GLY A 212 -22.64 -11.10 9.96
C GLY A 212 -21.93 -9.78 9.66
N ALA A 213 -20.68 -9.81 9.18
CA ALA A 213 -19.90 -8.62 8.87
C ALA A 213 -20.15 -8.11 7.44
N LYS A 214 -19.92 -6.82 7.22
CA LYS A 214 -19.91 -6.19 5.89
C LYS A 214 -18.55 -6.42 5.23
N ILE A 215 -18.53 -7.12 4.10
CA ILE A 215 -17.34 -7.37 3.30
C ILE A 215 -17.30 -6.44 2.10
N ARG A 216 -16.16 -5.78 1.87
CA ARG A 216 -15.91 -4.92 0.70
C ARG A 216 -14.60 -5.26 0.03
N PHE A 217 -14.53 -5.02 -1.27
CA PHE A 217 -13.32 -4.99 -2.06
C PHE A 217 -12.87 -3.55 -2.31
N ARG A 218 -11.61 -3.24 -1.99
CA ARG A 218 -10.96 -1.95 -2.22
C ARG A 218 -9.87 -2.09 -3.27
N VAL A 219 -9.84 -1.12 -4.19
CA VAL A 219 -8.86 -1.00 -5.27
C VAL A 219 -8.08 0.29 -5.05
N THR A 220 -6.76 0.23 -5.20
CA THR A 220 -5.87 1.38 -5.19
C THR A 220 -5.20 1.48 -6.55
N ALA A 221 -5.52 2.52 -7.32
CA ALA A 221 -4.93 2.77 -8.63
C ALA A 221 -3.68 3.64 -8.50
N ARG A 222 -2.61 3.26 -9.22
CA ARG A 222 -1.34 3.97 -9.26
C ARG A 222 -0.85 4.14 -10.70
N ARG A 223 -0.39 5.34 -11.03
CA ARG A 223 0.29 5.66 -12.29
C ARG A 223 1.38 6.68 -11.99
N ALA A 224 2.56 6.53 -12.58
CA ALA A 224 3.66 7.48 -12.41
C ALA A 224 3.22 8.89 -12.86
N GLY A 225 3.55 9.91 -12.08
CA GLY A 225 3.14 11.30 -12.31
C GLY A 225 1.71 11.65 -11.88
N TYR A 226 0.94 10.68 -11.39
CA TYR A 226 -0.44 10.87 -10.95
C TYR A 226 -0.61 10.62 -9.44
N SER A 227 -1.62 11.26 -8.86
CA SER A 227 -2.04 11.02 -7.48
C SER A 227 -2.59 9.59 -7.34
N THR A 228 -2.23 8.91 -6.23
CA THR A 228 -2.78 7.59 -5.90
C THR A 228 -4.21 7.76 -5.40
N VAL A 229 -5.13 7.00 -5.99
CA VAL A 229 -6.57 7.08 -5.67
C VAL A 229 -7.10 5.71 -5.28
N THR A 230 -8.16 5.69 -4.46
CA THR A 230 -8.80 4.44 -4.05
C THR A 230 -10.29 4.45 -4.34
N ALA A 231 -10.82 3.29 -4.70
CA ALA A 231 -12.25 3.05 -4.87
C ALA A 231 -12.68 1.80 -4.11
N ARG A 232 -13.95 1.75 -3.70
CA ARG A 232 -14.54 0.61 -2.98
C ARG A 232 -15.82 0.15 -3.67
N SER A 233 -16.02 -1.17 -3.62
CA SER A 233 -17.29 -1.80 -3.95
C SER A 233 -18.38 -1.53 -2.89
N THR A 234 -19.62 -1.82 -3.25
CA THR A 234 -20.72 -1.93 -2.29
C THR A 234 -20.44 -3.07 -1.30
N ALA A 235 -20.96 -2.94 -0.08
CA ALA A 235 -20.77 -3.97 0.94
C ALA A 235 -21.67 -5.17 0.67
N ARG A 236 -21.14 -6.36 0.94
CA ARG A 236 -21.93 -7.60 0.99
C ARG A 236 -21.83 -8.19 2.38
N THR A 237 -22.97 -8.54 2.98
CA THR A 237 -22.99 -9.18 4.29
C THR A 237 -22.57 -10.63 4.16
N GLY A 238 -21.57 -11.04 4.95
CA GLY A 238 -21.20 -12.44 5.11
C GLY A 238 -22.35 -13.21 5.76
N LYS A 239 -22.73 -14.33 5.17
CA LYS A 239 -23.82 -15.20 5.62
C LYS A 239 -23.29 -16.56 6.01
N HIS A 240 -24.02 -17.25 6.87
CA HIS A 240 -23.76 -18.65 7.12
C HIS A 240 -24.18 -19.49 5.89
N VAL A 241 -23.49 -20.61 5.64
CA VAL A 241 -23.79 -21.48 4.47
C VAL A 241 -25.14 -22.20 4.59
N ARG A 242 -25.50 -22.59 5.81
CA ARG A 242 -26.82 -23.15 6.18
C ARG A 242 -27.72 -22.11 6.83
N SER A 243 -28.98 -22.03 6.42
CA SER A 243 -30.01 -21.26 7.15
C SER A 243 -30.25 -21.85 8.54
N VAL A 244 -30.86 -21.06 9.43
CA VAL A 244 -31.33 -21.58 10.73
C VAL A 244 -32.58 -22.40 10.48
N ARG A 245 -32.64 -23.60 11.03
CA ARG A 245 -33.79 -24.52 11.00
C ARG A 245 -34.37 -24.75 12.40
N LYS A 246 -33.53 -24.72 13.44
CA LYS A 246 -33.95 -24.87 14.83
C LYS A 246 -33.23 -23.87 15.72
N VAL A 247 -33.96 -23.24 16.62
CA VAL A 247 -33.38 -22.47 17.72
C VAL A 247 -33.24 -23.39 18.91
N VAL A 248 -32.02 -23.50 19.45
CA VAL A 248 -31.72 -24.20 20.69
C VAL A 248 -31.52 -23.14 21.78
N THR A 249 -32.37 -23.17 22.78
CA THR A 249 -32.31 -22.27 23.92
C THR A 249 -31.47 -22.88 25.04
N TYR A 250 -30.72 -22.05 25.75
CA TYR A 250 -29.95 -22.51 26.90
C TYR A 250 -29.88 -21.44 27.97
N ARG A 251 -29.87 -21.85 29.23
CA ARG A 251 -29.55 -20.95 30.34
C ARG A 251 -28.14 -21.21 30.85
N VAL A 252 -27.58 -20.24 31.55
CA VAL A 252 -26.28 -20.38 32.23
C VAL A 252 -26.50 -20.48 33.74
N ALA A 253 -25.86 -21.46 34.38
CA ALA A 253 -25.89 -21.66 35.82
C ALA A 253 -24.47 -21.86 36.38
N THR A 254 -24.33 -21.77 37.70
CA THR A 254 -23.07 -22.01 38.42
C THR A 254 -23.26 -23.06 39.50
N ARG A 255 -22.18 -23.76 39.86
CA ARG A 255 -22.17 -24.75 40.94
C ARG A 255 -20.88 -24.64 41.77
N GLY A 256 -21.01 -24.41 43.07
CA GLY A 256 -19.87 -24.18 43.97
C GLY A 256 -19.29 -22.76 43.87
N SER A 257 -18.10 -22.56 44.43
CA SER A 257 -17.42 -21.26 44.46
C SER A 257 -16.74 -20.98 43.11
N ILE A 258 -17.25 -19.99 42.36
CA ILE A 258 -16.75 -19.66 41.02
C ILE A 258 -15.78 -18.49 41.06
N LYS A 259 -14.57 -18.72 40.52
CA LYS A 259 -13.51 -17.71 40.38
C LYS A 259 -13.40 -17.13 38.97
N ALA A 260 -13.92 -17.86 37.97
CA ALA A 260 -13.92 -17.37 36.59
C ALA A 260 -14.99 -16.28 36.37
N SER A 261 -14.67 -15.27 35.55
CA SER A 261 -15.62 -14.23 35.16
C SER A 261 -16.84 -14.82 34.44
N LEU A 262 -18.01 -14.74 35.08
CA LEU A 262 -19.26 -15.25 34.53
C LEU A 262 -19.69 -14.49 33.27
N SER A 263 -19.42 -13.18 33.19
CA SER A 263 -19.67 -12.37 31.99
C SER A 263 -18.82 -12.84 30.80
N THR A 264 -17.55 -13.15 31.04
CA THR A 264 -16.65 -13.72 30.03
C THR A 264 -17.07 -15.13 29.63
N PHE A 265 -17.47 -15.97 30.59
CA PHE A 265 -18.01 -17.30 30.30
C PHE A 265 -19.23 -17.24 29.38
N LYS A 266 -20.25 -16.44 29.77
CA LYS A 266 -21.47 -16.22 28.98
C LYS A 266 -21.14 -15.73 27.56
N ARG A 267 -20.27 -14.74 27.42
CA ARG A 267 -19.87 -14.17 26.13
C ARG A 267 -19.14 -15.21 25.26
N GLN A 268 -18.09 -15.85 25.77
CA GLN A 268 -17.28 -16.78 24.98
C GLN A 268 -18.00 -18.09 24.64
N ALA A 269 -18.91 -18.56 25.50
CA ALA A 269 -19.78 -19.67 25.17
C ALA A 269 -20.72 -19.30 24.00
N GLN A 270 -21.36 -18.13 24.06
CA GLN A 270 -22.21 -17.64 22.96
C GLN A 270 -21.39 -17.46 21.66
N GLU A 271 -20.19 -16.89 21.73
CA GLU A 271 -19.27 -16.79 20.58
C GLU A 271 -18.92 -18.18 20.00
N THR A 272 -18.81 -19.22 20.83
CA THR A 272 -18.59 -20.60 20.37
C THR A 272 -19.80 -21.13 19.59
N TYR A 273 -20.98 -20.88 20.13
CA TYR A 273 -22.23 -21.35 19.55
C TYR A 273 -22.63 -20.63 18.26
N ASP A 274 -22.25 -19.35 18.13
CA ASP A 274 -22.50 -18.55 16.94
C ASP A 274 -21.45 -18.78 15.85
N ASP A 275 -20.31 -19.41 16.17
CA ASP A 275 -19.23 -19.61 15.21
C ASP A 275 -19.68 -20.52 14.06
N PRO A 276 -19.49 -20.11 12.79
CA PRO A 276 -19.90 -20.88 11.63
C PRO A 276 -19.16 -22.23 11.49
N ARG A 277 -18.02 -22.41 12.16
CA ARG A 277 -17.30 -23.69 12.21
C ARG A 277 -17.92 -24.68 13.20
N GLY A 278 -18.69 -24.19 14.16
CA GLY A 278 -19.30 -24.96 15.22
C GLY A 278 -20.57 -25.68 14.79
N TRP A 279 -21.39 -26.00 15.79
CA TRP A 279 -22.69 -26.65 15.59
C TRP A 279 -23.67 -25.85 14.73
N ARG A 280 -23.46 -24.54 14.54
CA ARG A 280 -24.22 -23.71 13.59
C ARG A 280 -24.26 -24.30 12.17
N ALA A 281 -23.22 -25.07 11.81
CA ALA A 281 -23.13 -25.82 10.56
C ALA A 281 -24.25 -26.86 10.35
N MET A 282 -24.92 -27.32 11.42
CA MET A 282 -26.10 -28.20 11.34
C MET A 282 -27.42 -27.46 11.09
N GLY A 283 -27.39 -26.12 11.03
CA GLY A 283 -28.63 -25.34 10.93
C GLY A 283 -29.25 -24.96 12.28
N VAL A 284 -28.57 -25.19 13.40
CA VAL A 284 -29.05 -24.76 14.72
C VAL A 284 -28.59 -23.34 15.07
N ARG A 285 -29.41 -22.54 15.75
CA ARG A 285 -28.98 -21.27 16.35
C ARG A 285 -29.15 -21.35 17.85
N PHE A 286 -28.13 -20.97 18.61
CA PHE A 286 -28.24 -20.96 20.06
C PHE A 286 -28.72 -19.61 20.56
N LYS A 287 -29.69 -19.62 21.47
CA LYS A 287 -30.22 -18.42 22.11
C LYS A 287 -30.11 -18.58 23.63
N ARG A 288 -29.27 -17.77 24.26
CA ARG A 288 -29.24 -17.73 25.72
C ARG A 288 -30.55 -17.15 26.28
N VAL A 289 -31.12 -17.79 27.29
CA VAL A 289 -32.33 -17.37 28.01
C VAL A 289 -32.06 -17.23 29.51
N SER A 290 -32.90 -16.47 30.22
CA SER A 290 -32.77 -16.24 31.67
C SER A 290 -33.28 -17.41 32.51
N LYS A 291 -34.35 -18.09 32.07
CA LYS A 291 -34.98 -19.24 32.73
C LYS A 291 -35.33 -20.33 31.72
N GLY A 292 -35.43 -21.58 32.19
CA GLY A 292 -35.72 -22.74 31.35
C GLY A 292 -34.60 -23.03 30.33
N GLY A 293 -35.01 -23.31 29.09
CA GLY A 293 -34.12 -23.64 27.98
C GLY A 293 -34.02 -25.15 27.74
N ASP A 294 -33.59 -25.52 26.53
CA ASP A 294 -33.41 -26.92 26.12
C ASP A 294 -32.28 -27.60 26.93
N PHE A 295 -31.25 -26.85 27.32
CA PHE A 295 -30.20 -27.32 28.22
C PHE A 295 -29.68 -26.23 29.17
N THR A 296 -28.96 -26.64 30.21
CA THR A 296 -28.25 -25.75 31.13
C THR A 296 -26.76 -25.85 30.89
N LEU A 297 -26.12 -24.73 30.54
CA LEU A 297 -24.67 -24.61 30.50
C LEU A 297 -24.18 -24.23 31.90
N VAL A 298 -23.56 -25.18 32.60
CA VAL A 298 -23.09 -25.02 33.98
C VAL A 298 -21.62 -24.67 33.99
N LEU A 299 -21.22 -23.61 34.70
CA LEU A 299 -19.84 -23.40 35.09
C LEU A 299 -19.66 -23.91 36.53
N SER A 300 -18.88 -24.97 36.72
CA SER A 300 -18.78 -25.66 38.01
C SER A 300 -17.38 -25.56 38.60
N GLN A 301 -17.32 -25.41 39.93
CA GLN A 301 -16.13 -25.74 40.70
C GLN A 301 -15.75 -27.20 40.46
N ALA A 302 -14.44 -27.45 40.29
CA ALA A 302 -13.89 -28.77 39.97
C ALA A 302 -14.38 -29.88 40.93
N SER A 303 -14.31 -29.64 42.25
CA SER A 303 -14.76 -30.60 43.26
C SER A 303 -16.26 -30.85 43.29
N LYS A 304 -17.07 -30.00 42.64
CA LYS A 304 -18.53 -30.18 42.55
C LYS A 304 -18.98 -30.86 41.26
N VAL A 305 -18.08 -31.10 40.30
CA VAL A 305 -18.42 -31.78 39.04
C VAL A 305 -18.93 -33.22 39.26
N PRO A 306 -18.35 -34.05 40.16
CA PRO A 306 -18.88 -35.39 40.45
C PRO A 306 -20.29 -35.40 41.08
N SER A 307 -20.78 -34.28 41.62
CA SER A 307 -22.14 -34.20 42.19
C SER A 307 -23.25 -34.33 41.14
N PHE A 308 -22.92 -34.27 39.85
CA PHE A 308 -23.89 -34.50 38.77
C PHE A 308 -24.02 -35.98 38.41
N SER A 309 -22.96 -36.77 38.55
CA SER A 309 -22.92 -38.22 38.32
C SER A 309 -21.55 -38.76 38.77
N SER A 310 -21.52 -39.98 39.30
CA SER A 310 -20.28 -40.70 39.64
C SER A 310 -19.33 -40.89 38.46
N ALA A 311 -19.82 -40.87 37.23
CA ALA A 311 -19.00 -40.94 36.02
C ALA A 311 -18.20 -39.66 35.74
N CYS A 312 -18.58 -38.53 36.35
CA CYS A 312 -17.92 -37.25 36.11
C CYS A 312 -16.69 -37.08 37.00
N SER A 313 -15.57 -36.67 36.40
CA SER A 313 -14.31 -36.42 37.09
C SER A 313 -14.21 -35.00 37.66
N THR A 314 -13.47 -34.83 38.76
CA THR A 314 -13.06 -33.50 39.25
C THR A 314 -12.10 -32.77 38.31
N THR A 315 -11.50 -33.48 37.34
CA THR A 315 -10.45 -32.94 36.48
C THR A 315 -10.98 -32.34 35.19
N TYR A 316 -12.06 -32.88 34.64
CA TYR A 316 -12.56 -32.57 33.29
C TYR A 316 -13.99 -32.03 33.32
N SER A 317 -14.43 -31.51 32.18
CA SER A 317 -15.84 -31.19 31.92
C SER A 317 -16.65 -32.48 31.74
N CYS A 318 -17.97 -32.39 31.80
CA CYS A 318 -18.88 -33.53 31.72
C CYS A 318 -20.22 -33.11 31.12
N ARG A 319 -21.00 -34.07 30.60
CA ARG A 319 -22.41 -33.89 30.25
C ARG A 319 -23.25 -34.91 30.99
N VAL A 320 -24.27 -34.46 31.72
CA VAL A 320 -25.24 -35.34 32.41
C VAL A 320 -26.66 -34.85 32.13
N GLY A 321 -27.46 -35.67 31.44
CA GLY A 321 -28.79 -35.28 30.96
C GLY A 321 -28.74 -33.91 30.26
N ARG A 322 -29.57 -32.97 30.72
CA ARG A 322 -29.61 -31.60 30.18
C ARG A 322 -28.50 -30.65 30.66
N ASN A 323 -27.57 -31.12 31.50
CA ASN A 323 -26.49 -30.28 32.04
C ASN A 323 -25.21 -30.47 31.22
N VAL A 324 -24.80 -29.40 30.54
CA VAL A 324 -23.51 -29.26 29.86
C VAL A 324 -22.56 -28.59 30.86
N ILE A 325 -21.68 -29.37 31.50
CA ILE A 325 -20.94 -28.94 32.70
C ILE A 325 -19.50 -28.63 32.34
N ILE A 326 -19.12 -27.37 32.50
CA ILE A 326 -17.77 -26.88 32.24
C ILE A 326 -17.01 -26.75 33.55
N ASN A 327 -15.89 -27.47 33.65
CA ASN A 327 -14.99 -27.39 34.80
C ASN A 327 -14.22 -26.06 34.80
N GLN A 328 -14.42 -25.21 35.82
CA GLN A 328 -13.86 -23.86 35.83
C GLN A 328 -12.32 -23.84 35.85
N THR A 329 -11.68 -24.84 36.46
CA THR A 329 -10.21 -24.94 36.50
C THR A 329 -9.68 -25.09 35.08
N ARG A 330 -10.33 -25.93 34.28
CA ARG A 330 -9.99 -26.13 32.87
C ARG A 330 -10.39 -24.94 32.01
N TRP A 331 -11.52 -24.29 32.30
CA TRP A 331 -11.91 -23.03 31.66
C TRP A 331 -10.86 -21.93 31.84
N LEU A 332 -10.27 -21.82 33.04
CA LEU A 332 -9.27 -20.81 33.34
C LEU A 332 -7.89 -21.16 32.77
N LYS A 333 -7.46 -22.42 32.87
CA LYS A 333 -6.05 -22.81 32.67
C LYS A 333 -5.78 -23.74 31.48
N ALA A 334 -6.82 -24.21 30.79
CA ALA A 334 -6.78 -25.36 29.88
C ALA A 334 -6.26 -26.65 30.55
N SER A 335 -6.24 -27.76 29.82
CA SER A 335 -5.60 -28.99 30.29
C SER A 335 -4.08 -28.97 30.02
N PRO A 336 -3.28 -29.71 30.80
CA PRO A 336 -1.86 -29.89 30.50
C PRO A 336 -1.60 -30.41 29.08
N ALA A 337 -2.36 -31.41 28.62
CA ALA A 337 -2.25 -31.96 27.27
C ALA A 337 -2.47 -30.92 26.17
N TRP A 338 -3.41 -29.99 26.37
CA TRP A 338 -3.66 -28.89 25.42
C TRP A 338 -2.50 -27.90 25.38
N LYS A 339 -1.98 -27.50 26.54
CA LYS A 339 -0.84 -26.59 26.66
C LYS A 339 0.44 -27.18 26.10
N ALA A 340 0.68 -28.48 26.30
CA ALA A 340 1.82 -29.20 25.72
C ALA A 340 1.85 -29.12 24.18
N ARG A 341 0.69 -28.88 23.55
CA ARG A 341 0.54 -28.67 22.11
C ARG A 341 0.43 -27.20 21.73
N LYS A 342 0.87 -26.30 22.61
CA LYS A 342 0.84 -24.84 22.47
C LYS A 342 -0.56 -24.28 22.14
N GLY A 343 -1.61 -25.00 22.56
CA GLY A 343 -2.98 -24.57 22.37
C GLY A 343 -3.33 -23.40 23.29
N SER A 344 -3.98 -22.36 22.76
CA SER A 344 -4.42 -21.23 23.58
C SER A 344 -5.58 -21.60 24.49
N VAL A 345 -5.67 -20.95 25.65
CA VAL A 345 -6.81 -21.11 26.58
C VAL A 345 -8.12 -20.75 25.88
N ARG A 346 -8.13 -19.71 25.05
CA ARG A 346 -9.31 -19.31 24.28
C ARG A 346 -9.79 -20.43 23.33
N SER A 347 -8.87 -21.10 22.64
CA SER A 347 -9.20 -22.24 21.78
C SER A 347 -9.71 -23.44 22.58
N TYR A 348 -9.13 -23.68 23.77
CA TYR A 348 -9.59 -24.74 24.67
C TYR A 348 -11.02 -24.50 25.17
N ARG A 349 -11.39 -23.24 25.43
CA ARG A 349 -12.76 -22.87 25.83
C ARG A 349 -13.78 -23.21 24.74
N HIS A 350 -13.44 -23.00 23.47
CA HIS A 350 -14.26 -23.47 22.35
C HIS A 350 -14.39 -25.00 22.36
N LEU A 351 -13.29 -25.72 22.57
CA LEU A 351 -13.28 -27.18 22.62
C LEU A 351 -14.26 -27.70 23.67
N VAL A 352 -14.11 -27.31 24.94
CA VAL A 352 -14.93 -27.90 26.02
C VAL A 352 -16.40 -27.55 25.88
N VAL A 353 -16.74 -26.36 25.39
CA VAL A 353 -18.14 -26.01 25.11
C VAL A 353 -18.69 -26.86 23.97
N ASN A 354 -17.96 -27.00 22.86
CA ASN A 354 -18.43 -27.80 21.73
C ASN A 354 -18.50 -29.29 22.05
N HIS A 355 -17.52 -29.84 22.79
CA HIS A 355 -17.46 -31.26 23.16
C HIS A 355 -18.65 -31.66 24.03
N GLU A 356 -18.86 -30.97 25.15
CA GLU A 356 -19.97 -31.30 26.05
C GLU A 356 -21.34 -31.03 25.40
N THR A 357 -21.45 -29.98 24.57
CA THR A 357 -22.68 -29.74 23.80
C THR A 357 -22.88 -30.80 22.72
N GLY A 358 -21.80 -31.35 22.17
CA GLY A 358 -21.86 -32.48 21.23
C GLY A 358 -22.45 -33.71 21.89
N HIS A 359 -22.08 -34.01 23.13
CA HIS A 359 -22.73 -35.06 23.91
C HIS A 359 -24.22 -34.81 24.09
N TRP A 360 -24.64 -33.56 24.34
CA TRP A 360 -26.06 -33.22 24.43
C TRP A 360 -26.82 -33.36 23.10
N PHE A 361 -26.13 -33.24 21.96
CA PHE A 361 -26.65 -33.60 20.64
C PHE A 361 -26.65 -35.11 20.35
N GLY A 362 -26.35 -35.94 21.35
CA GLY A 362 -26.32 -37.39 21.24
C GLY A 362 -25.04 -37.94 20.61
N ARG A 363 -23.92 -37.19 20.63
CA ARG A 363 -22.64 -37.69 20.10
C ARG A 363 -21.88 -38.46 21.16
N GLY A 364 -21.40 -39.65 20.78
CA GLY A 364 -20.39 -40.38 21.56
C GLY A 364 -18.99 -39.81 21.35
N HIS A 365 -18.02 -40.33 22.10
CA HIS A 365 -16.61 -40.02 21.85
C HIS A 365 -16.16 -40.54 20.47
N ALA A 366 -15.19 -39.84 19.89
CA ALA A 366 -14.52 -40.25 18.66
C ALA A 366 -13.02 -40.43 18.89
N THR A 367 -12.38 -41.20 18.02
CA THR A 367 -10.92 -41.43 18.05
C THR A 367 -10.20 -40.53 17.06
N CYS A 368 -8.87 -40.39 17.22
CA CYS A 368 -8.06 -39.66 16.25
C CYS A 368 -8.06 -40.39 14.90
N GLY A 369 -8.33 -39.66 13.81
CA GLY A 369 -8.37 -40.25 12.46
C GLY A 369 -7.00 -40.51 11.83
N GLY A 370 -5.91 -40.16 12.50
CA GLY A 370 -4.55 -40.37 12.05
C GLY A 370 -3.60 -39.24 12.43
N ARG A 371 -2.30 -39.54 12.46
CA ARG A 371 -1.25 -38.57 12.79
C ARG A 371 -1.33 -37.35 11.87
N GLY A 372 -1.26 -36.15 12.47
CA GLY A 372 -1.31 -34.89 11.72
C GLY A 372 -2.70 -34.47 11.23
N GLN A 373 -3.71 -35.32 11.31
CA GLN A 373 -5.08 -34.94 10.98
C GLN A 373 -5.69 -34.04 12.07
N ALA A 374 -6.69 -33.24 11.71
CA ALA A 374 -7.50 -32.54 12.69
C ALA A 374 -8.28 -33.54 13.55
N ALA A 375 -8.15 -33.42 14.87
CA ALA A 375 -8.93 -34.19 15.84
C ALA A 375 -10.44 -33.96 15.62
N PRO A 376 -11.31 -34.98 15.70
CA PRO A 376 -12.74 -34.77 15.89
C PRO A 376 -12.99 -33.97 17.17
N VAL A 377 -14.01 -33.12 17.20
CA VAL A 377 -14.33 -32.35 18.43
C VAL A 377 -14.76 -33.28 19.56
N MET A 378 -15.36 -34.42 19.23
CA MET A 378 -15.75 -35.46 20.16
C MET A 378 -14.60 -36.38 20.58
N GLN A 379 -13.37 -36.16 20.09
CA GLN A 379 -12.19 -36.75 20.71
C GLN A 379 -11.96 -36.12 22.09
N GLN A 380 -11.56 -36.91 23.08
CA GLN A 380 -11.22 -36.43 24.42
C GLN A 380 -9.88 -35.65 24.45
N GLN A 381 -9.78 -34.56 23.68
CA GLN A 381 -8.55 -33.78 23.46
C GLN A 381 -8.00 -33.16 24.75
N SER A 382 -8.83 -33.00 25.79
CA SER A 382 -8.39 -32.60 27.13
C SER A 382 -7.43 -33.60 27.78
N LYS A 383 -7.52 -34.89 27.42
CA LYS A 383 -6.68 -35.99 27.92
C LYS A 383 -5.48 -36.25 27.02
N GLY A 384 -5.62 -36.03 25.71
CA GLY A 384 -4.54 -36.21 24.73
C GLY A 384 -5.05 -36.21 23.30
N LEU A 385 -4.13 -36.08 22.33
CA LEU A 385 -4.47 -35.99 20.90
C LEU A 385 -4.16 -37.26 20.11
N ALA A 386 -3.42 -38.23 20.66
CA ALA A 386 -3.06 -39.47 19.96
C ALA A 386 -2.51 -39.23 18.53
N GLY A 387 -1.62 -38.24 18.38
CA GLY A 387 -1.02 -37.87 17.09
C GLY A 387 -1.82 -36.85 16.25
N CYS A 388 -3.10 -36.61 16.54
CA CYS A 388 -3.88 -35.57 15.88
C CYS A 388 -3.40 -34.15 16.23
N ARG A 389 -3.83 -33.20 15.40
CA ARG A 389 -3.73 -31.75 15.66
C ARG A 389 -4.94 -31.27 16.45
N ILE A 390 -4.71 -30.25 17.28
CA ILE A 390 -5.75 -29.51 17.99
C ILE A 390 -6.86 -29.08 17.03
N ASN A 391 -8.11 -29.36 17.40
CA ASN A 391 -9.27 -28.85 16.69
C ASN A 391 -10.48 -28.72 17.62
N PRO A 392 -10.87 -27.49 18.01
CA PRO A 392 -12.03 -27.27 18.89
C PRO A 392 -13.38 -27.28 18.15
N TRP A 393 -13.42 -27.60 16.86
CA TRP A 393 -14.61 -27.51 16.01
C TRP A 393 -15.02 -28.88 15.44
N PRO A 394 -16.32 -29.15 15.27
CA PRO A 394 -16.77 -30.40 14.68
C PRO A 394 -16.26 -30.58 13.25
N LYS A 395 -15.85 -31.80 12.93
CA LYS A 395 -15.57 -32.25 11.55
C LYS A 395 -16.88 -32.45 10.80
N LYS A 396 -16.81 -32.50 9.46
CA LYS A 396 -17.97 -32.81 8.60
C LYS A 396 -18.66 -34.13 8.99
N SER A 397 -17.89 -35.15 9.35
CA SER A 397 -18.41 -36.45 9.81
C SER A 397 -19.23 -36.33 11.11
N GLU A 398 -18.97 -35.29 11.90
CA GLU A 398 -19.69 -34.98 13.12
C GLU A 398 -20.87 -34.04 12.86
N LEU A 399 -21.30 -33.76 11.63
CA LEU A 399 -22.40 -32.81 11.35
C LEU A 399 -23.69 -33.48 10.86
N HIS A 400 -23.94 -34.72 11.28
CA HIS A 400 -25.21 -35.42 11.04
C HIS A 400 -26.33 -34.93 11.96
N ALA A 401 -27.58 -35.33 11.66
CA ALA A 401 -28.78 -34.92 12.38
C ALA A 401 -28.63 -35.07 13.91
N PRO A 402 -28.93 -34.01 14.69
CA PRO A 402 -28.80 -34.06 16.15
C PRO A 402 -29.92 -34.88 16.79
N ARG A 403 -29.59 -35.62 17.86
CA ARG A 403 -30.58 -36.19 18.78
C ARG A 403 -30.63 -35.31 20.01
N TYR A 404 -31.70 -34.55 20.19
CA TYR A 404 -31.81 -33.58 21.27
C TYR A 404 -32.08 -34.28 22.61
N GLY A 405 -31.33 -33.90 23.66
CA GLY A 405 -31.70 -34.23 25.05
C GLY A 405 -31.28 -35.62 25.56
N TRP A 406 -30.35 -36.29 24.89
CA TRP A 406 -29.78 -37.58 25.33
C TRP A 406 -28.72 -37.42 26.42
#